data_AF-A0A446CJZ1-F1
#
_entry.id   AF-A0A446CJZ1-F1
#
_cell.length_a   1.000
_cell.length_b   1.000
_cell.length_c   1.000
_cell.angle_alpha   90.00
_cell.angle_beta   90.00
_cell.angle_gamma   90.00
#
_symmetry.space_group_name_H-M   'P 1'
#
loop_
_entity.id
_entity.type
_entity.pdbx_description
1 polymer ?
#
loop_
_entity_poly.entity_id
_entity_poly.type
_entity_poly.pdbx_seq_one_letter_code
_entity_poly.pdbx_strand_id
1 'polypeptide(L)'
;MDIQEQIAVIVHTISHQGGRIDALNSTLLSMLHLVKASPGLREAIEAQLEQNYSSLLARSENPQYVAGFESVRDMITAALK
;
A
#
# COMPACT_ATOMS: atom_id res chain seq x y z
N MET A 1 -20.32 -10.72 -25.62
CA MET A 1 -19.28 -11.37 -24.80
C MET A 1 -20.00 -12.27 -23.82
N ASP A 2 -19.69 -13.56 -23.85
CA ASP A 2 -20.28 -14.56 -22.96
C ASP A 2 -19.96 -14.24 -21.48
N ILE A 3 -20.80 -14.70 -20.55
CA ILE A 3 -20.61 -14.48 -19.11
C ILE A 3 -19.28 -15.08 -18.65
N GLN A 4 -18.87 -16.24 -19.19
CA GLN A 4 -17.58 -16.86 -18.86
C GLN A 4 -16.41 -15.99 -19.33
N GLU A 5 -16.51 -15.38 -20.52
CA GLU A 5 -15.50 -14.44 -21.03
C GLU A 5 -15.41 -13.18 -20.15
N GLN A 6 -16.54 -12.65 -19.68
CA GLN A 6 -16.57 -11.52 -18.73
C GLN A 6 -15.88 -11.84 -17.42
N ILE A 7 -16.15 -13.02 -16.84
CA ILE A 7 -15.50 -13.48 -15.61
C ILE A 7 -13.98 -13.63 -15.83
N ALA A 8 -13.56 -14.23 -16.95
CA ALA A 8 -12.15 -14.41 -17.26
C ALA A 8 -11.41 -13.06 -17.36
N VAL A 9 -12.01 -12.05 -18.00
CA VAL A 9 -11.42 -10.70 -18.09
C VAL A 9 -11.31 -10.05 -16.71
N ILE A 10 -12.31 -10.18 -15.86
CA ILE A 10 -12.29 -9.65 -14.49
C ILE A 10 -11.16 -10.31 -13.68
N VAL A 11 -11.09 -11.65 -13.70
CA VAL A 11 -10.05 -12.41 -12.98
C VAL A 11 -8.65 -12.01 -13.47
N HIS A 12 -8.45 -11.93 -14.79
CA HIS A 12 -7.19 -11.52 -15.38
C HIS A 12 -6.81 -10.09 -14.95
N THR A 13 -7.77 -9.17 -14.94
CA THR A 13 -7.56 -7.78 -14.54
C THR A 13 -7.16 -7.69 -13.07
N ILE A 14 -7.88 -8.38 -12.17
CA ILE A 14 -7.59 -8.42 -10.74
C ILE A 14 -6.20 -9.01 -10.50
N SER A 15 -5.87 -10.13 -11.15
CA SER A 15 -4.55 -10.77 -11.01
C SER A 15 -3.42 -9.87 -11.50
N HIS A 16 -3.59 -9.23 -12.66
CA HIS A 16 -2.58 -8.32 -13.20
C HIS A 16 -2.39 -7.08 -12.33
N GLN A 17 -3.47 -6.46 -11.86
CA GLN A 17 -3.41 -5.31 -10.96
C GLN A 17 -2.79 -5.68 -9.61
N GLY A 18 -3.17 -6.83 -9.03
CA GLY A 18 -2.57 -7.37 -7.81
C GLY A 18 -1.06 -7.54 -7.94
N GLY A 19 -0.60 -8.21 -9.00
CA GLY A 19 0.84 -8.40 -9.24
C GLY A 19 1.61 -7.08 -9.41
N ARG A 20 0.99 -6.05 -10.01
CA ARG A 20 1.61 -4.72 -10.10
C ARG A 20 1.69 -4.02 -8.75
N ILE A 21 0.67 -4.16 -7.90
CA ILE A 21 0.67 -3.61 -6.53
C ILE A 21 1.77 -4.28 -5.69
N ASP A 22 1.88 -5.61 -5.76
CA ASP A 22 2.91 -6.35 -5.04
C ASP A 22 4.33 -5.96 -5.47
N ALA A 23 4.54 -5.76 -6.77
CA ALA A 23 5.82 -5.29 -7.31
C ALA A 23 6.17 -3.85 -6.85
N LEU A 24 5.17 -2.96 -6.83
CA LEU A 24 5.33 -1.60 -6.31
C LEU A 24 5.68 -1.61 -4.82
N ASN A 25 4.95 -2.40 -4.02
CA ASN A 25 5.23 -2.56 -2.59
C ASN A 25 6.65 -3.10 -2.37
N SER A 26 7.06 -4.13 -3.11
CA SER A 26 8.41 -4.71 -3.00
C SER A 26 9.51 -3.69 -3.35
N THR A 27 9.27 -2.85 -4.36
CA THR A 27 10.19 -1.77 -4.75
C THR A 27 10.29 -0.71 -3.65
N LEU A 28 9.16 -0.28 -3.09
CA LEU A 28 9.12 0.67 -1.99
C LEU A 28 9.87 0.14 -0.76
N LEU A 29 9.62 -1.11 -0.37
CA LEU A 29 10.29 -1.74 0.78
C LEU A 29 11.82 -1.83 0.57
N SER A 30 12.26 -2.14 -0.65
CA SER A 30 13.70 -2.16 -0.99
C SER A 30 14.35 -0.79 -0.79
N MET A 31 13.65 0.29 -1.12
CA MET A 31 14.12 1.66 -0.89
C MET A 31 14.10 2.03 0.60
N LEU A 32 13.06 1.63 1.34
CA LEU A 32 12.94 1.90 2.79
C LEU A 32 14.01 1.19 3.62
N HIS A 33 14.52 0.04 3.16
CA HIS A 33 15.65 -0.61 3.81
C HIS A 33 16.92 0.26 3.82
N LEU A 34 17.11 1.15 2.84
CA LEU A 34 18.21 2.11 2.82
C LEU A 34 18.02 3.24 3.85
N VAL A 35 16.77 3.51 4.23
CA VAL A 35 16.42 4.57 5.19
C VAL A 35 16.69 4.17 6.64
N LYS A 36 16.78 2.87 6.96
CA LYS A 36 17.07 2.38 8.32
C LYS A 36 18.33 2.99 8.95
N ALA A 37 19.32 3.32 8.13
CA ALA A 37 20.57 3.94 8.59
C ALA A 37 20.44 5.43 8.95
N SER A 38 19.26 6.04 8.77
CA SER A 38 19.00 7.47 8.95
C SER A 38 17.82 7.71 9.91
N PRO A 39 18.06 7.80 11.23
CA PRO A 39 17.00 7.91 12.24
C PRO A 39 16.03 9.07 12.01
N GLY A 40 16.52 10.26 11.65
CA GLY A 40 15.66 11.42 11.38
C GLY A 40 14.74 11.22 10.18
N LEU A 41 15.18 10.49 9.15
CA LEU A 41 14.35 10.18 7.99
C LEU A 41 13.30 9.12 8.33
N ARG A 42 13.65 8.13 9.16
CA ARG A 42 12.68 7.17 9.69
C ARG A 42 11.53 7.86 10.42
N GLU A 43 11.86 8.71 11.39
CA GLU A 43 10.87 9.43 12.20
C GLU A 43 9.99 10.34 11.34
N ALA A 44 10.57 11.02 10.34
CA ALA A 44 9.82 11.85 9.40
C ALA A 44 8.81 11.02 8.58
N ILE A 45 9.19 9.82 8.13
CA ILE A 45 8.28 8.93 7.39
C ILE A 45 7.15 8.43 8.28
N GLU A 46 7.46 8.00 9.51
CA GLU A 46 6.45 7.53 10.48
C GLU A 46 5.44 8.64 10.81
N ALA A 47 5.93 9.85 11.08
CA ALA A 47 5.07 11.01 11.35
C ALA A 47 4.17 11.36 10.16
N GLN A 48 4.72 11.33 8.94
CA GLN A 48 3.94 11.63 7.72
C GLN A 48 2.89 10.54 7.46
N LEU A 49 3.20 9.27 7.70
CA LEU A 49 2.25 8.17 7.56
C LEU A 49 1.09 8.30 8.53
N GLU A 50 1.36 8.64 9.79
CA GLU A 50 0.32 8.83 10.80
C GLU A 50 -0.59 10.03 10.46
N GLN A 51 0.01 11.14 10.01
CA GLN A 51 -0.75 12.31 9.55
C GLN A 51 -1.68 11.97 8.38
N ASN A 52 -1.15 11.22 7.40
CA ASN A 52 -1.93 10.78 6.23
C ASN A 52 -3.05 9.83 6.63
N TYR A 53 -2.78 8.90 7.54
CA TYR A 53 -3.77 7.97 8.05
C TYR A 53 -4.91 8.69 8.78
N SER A 54 -4.57 9.59 9.70
CA SER A 54 -5.55 10.41 10.42
C SER A 54 -6.41 11.24 9.46
N SER A 55 -5.79 11.83 8.44
CA SER A 55 -6.49 12.60 7.41
C SER A 55 -7.42 11.72 6.55
N LEU A 56 -6.99 10.49 6.26
CA LEU A 56 -7.77 9.51 5.52
C LEU A 56 -9.02 9.09 6.31
N LEU A 57 -8.86 8.73 7.59
CA LEU A 57 -9.98 8.36 8.46
C LEU A 57 -11.02 9.46 8.60
N ALA A 58 -10.58 10.72 8.64
CA ALA A 58 -11.48 11.86 8.78
C ALA A 58 -12.32 12.15 7.52
N ARG A 59 -11.93 11.62 6.34
CA ARG A 59 -12.51 12.02 5.05
C ARG A 59 -13.04 10.86 4.21
N SER A 60 -12.59 9.63 4.46
CA SER A 60 -12.93 8.50 3.59
C SER A 60 -14.23 7.83 4.00
N GLU A 61 -15.14 7.71 3.04
CA GLU A 61 -16.36 6.89 3.17
C GLU A 61 -16.16 5.47 2.60
N ASN A 62 -14.94 5.12 2.16
CA ASN A 62 -14.64 3.84 1.53
C ASN A 62 -13.78 2.93 2.45
N PRO A 63 -14.39 1.96 3.15
CA PRO A 63 -13.67 1.08 4.07
C PRO A 63 -12.58 0.23 3.40
N GLN A 64 -12.76 -0.14 2.13
CA GLN A 64 -11.77 -0.95 1.40
C GLN A 64 -10.50 -0.14 1.10
N TYR A 65 -10.67 1.15 0.83
CA TYR A 65 -9.54 2.05 0.63
C TYR A 65 -8.76 2.28 1.93
N VAL A 66 -9.47 2.45 3.05
CA VAL A 66 -8.86 2.55 4.38
C VAL A 66 -8.07 1.28 4.70
N ALA A 67 -8.66 0.09 4.55
CA ALA A 67 -7.98 -1.18 4.81
C ALA A 67 -6.75 -1.39 3.91
N GLY A 68 -6.83 -0.98 2.64
CA GLY A 68 -5.68 -1.01 1.72
C GLY A 68 -4.54 -0.11 2.19
N PHE A 69 -4.86 1.10 2.66
CA PHE A 69 -3.87 2.01 3.23
C PHE A 69 -3.23 1.46 4.51
N GLU A 70 -4.03 0.91 5.43
CA GLU A 70 -3.54 0.30 6.67
C GLU A 70 -2.54 -0.82 6.38
N SER A 71 -2.86 -1.72 5.45
CA SER A 71 -1.97 -2.81 5.03
C SER A 71 -0.60 -2.28 4.55
N VAL A 72 -0.59 -1.22 3.72
CA VAL A 72 0.66 -0.63 3.22
C VAL A 72 1.42 0.09 4.33
N ARG A 73 0.73 0.85 5.19
CA ARG A 73 1.34 1.54 6.35
C ARG A 73 2.05 0.53 7.27
N ASP A 74 1.41 -0.59 7.55
CA ASP A 74 1.94 -1.61 8.44
C ASP A 74 3.19 -2.28 7.84
N MET A 75 3.18 -2.54 6.51
CA MET A 75 4.38 -3.01 5.79
C MET A 75 5.54 -2.00 5.86
N ILE A 76 5.27 -0.71 5.67
CA ILE A 76 6.31 0.34 5.76
C ILE A 76 6.88 0.40 7.18
N THR A 77 6.01 0.41 8.19
CA THR A 77 6.41 0.45 9.60
C THR A 77 7.26 -0.76 9.98
N ALA A 78 6.92 -1.95 9.47
CA ALA A 78 7.72 -3.16 9.66
C ALA A 78 9.09 -3.05 8.97
N ALA A 79 9.14 -2.47 7.77
CA ALA A 79 10.41 -2.29 7.03
C ALA A 79 11.31 -1.19 7.57
N LEU A 80 10.80 -0.28 8.41
CA LEU A 80 11.57 0.77 9.08
C LEU A 80 12.16 0.35 10.43
N LYS A 81 11.63 -0.73 11.04
CA LYS A 81 12.19 -1.38 12.22
C LYS A 81 13.42 -2.22 11.86
#